data_AF-A0A847VWZ5-F1
#
_entry.id   AF-A0A847VWZ5-F1
#
_cell.length_a   1.000
_cell.length_b   1.000
_cell.length_c   1.000
_cell.angle_alpha   90.00
_cell.angle_beta   90.00
_cell.angle_gamma   90.00
#
_symmetry.space_group_name_H-M   'P 1'
#
loop_
_entity.id
_entity.type
_entity.pdbx_description
1 polymer ?
#
loop_
_entity_poly.entity_id
_entity_poly.type
_entity_poly.pdbx_seq_one_letter_code
_entity_poly.pdbx_strand_id
1 'polypeptide(L)'
;MLKGSVVVQNLELVQFNKKISSKEVLDYFRLKKMRPATIGEILAFGKTYPEAQRDLMIVGLGSLWTDLGGDQYVIYLFGDEFEREVNLRPVGWSWPPQCGFLSVKCY
;
A
#
# COMPACT_ATOMS: atom_id res chain seq x y z
N MET A 1 31.92 13.70 8.29
CA MET A 1 30.89 12.64 8.15
C MET A 1 29.56 13.32 7.84
N LEU A 2 29.00 13.10 6.64
CA LEU A 2 27.60 13.41 6.33
C LEU A 2 27.09 12.26 5.44
N LYS A 3 26.26 11.38 6.01
CA LYS A 3 25.45 10.44 5.23
C LYS A 3 24.20 11.21 4.82
N GLY A 4 24.14 11.63 3.56
CA GLY A 4 22.92 12.14 2.95
C GLY A 4 22.52 11.21 1.82
N SER A 5 21.51 10.37 2.04
CA SER A 5 20.77 9.76 0.95
C SER A 5 19.45 10.50 0.86
N VAL A 6 19.34 11.45 -0.07
CA VAL A 6 18.05 12.01 -0.46
C VAL A 6 17.38 10.95 -1.33
N VAL A 7 16.67 10.02 -0.68
CA VAL A 7 15.78 9.11 -1.41
C VAL A 7 14.43 9.82 -1.51
N VAL A 8 14.23 10.61 -2.57
CA VAL A 8 12.88 10.99 -2.96
C VAL A 8 12.25 9.74 -3.57
N GLN A 9 11.62 8.91 -2.74
CA GLN A 9 10.75 7.87 -3.29
C GLN A 9 9.56 8.59 -3.93
N ASN A 10 9.44 8.49 -5.26
CA ASN A 10 8.23 8.90 -5.98
C ASN A 10 7.09 7.93 -5.58
N LEU A 11 6.55 8.15 -4.39
CA LEU A 11 5.41 7.44 -3.87
C LEU A 11 4.16 7.98 -4.55
N GLU A 12 3.34 7.07 -5.08
CA GLU A 12 2.03 7.41 -5.62
C GLU A 12 0.97 6.58 -4.91
N LEU A 13 -0.09 7.26 -4.46
CA LEU A 13 -1.28 6.61 -3.93
C LEU A 13 -2.30 6.47 -5.07
N VAL A 14 -2.55 5.24 -5.50
CA VAL A 14 -3.42 4.96 -6.64
C VAL A 14 -4.77 4.45 -6.17
N GLN A 15 -5.85 5.08 -6.62
CA GLN A 15 -7.22 4.68 -6.31
C GLN A 15 -7.95 4.21 -7.57
N PHE A 16 -8.96 3.37 -7.37
CA PHE A 16 -9.81 2.87 -8.44
C PHE A 16 -11.28 3.08 -8.07
N ASN A 17 -12.07 3.68 -8.96
CA ASN A 17 -13.50 3.93 -8.74
C ASN A 17 -14.39 2.68 -8.91
N LYS A 18 -13.82 1.49 -8.71
CA LYS A 18 -14.51 0.20 -8.81
C LYS A 18 -13.88 -0.80 -7.85
N LYS A 19 -14.59 -1.91 -7.59
CA LYS A 19 -13.97 -3.08 -6.96
C LYS A 19 -12.85 -3.58 -7.86
N ILE A 20 -11.71 -3.92 -7.27
CA ILE A 20 -10.51 -4.35 -8.00
C ILE A 20 -9.81 -5.49 -7.27
N SER A 21 -9.25 -6.44 -8.00
CA SER A 21 -8.43 -7.52 -7.44
C SER A 21 -6.97 -7.08 -7.24
N SER A 22 -6.26 -7.73 -6.32
CA SER A 22 -4.81 -7.53 -6.15
C SER A 22 -4.04 -7.72 -7.47
N LYS A 23 -4.46 -8.70 -8.28
CA LYS A 23 -3.87 -8.96 -9.59
C LYS A 23 -4.04 -7.78 -10.56
N GLU A 24 -5.25 -7.24 -10.68
CA GLU A 24 -5.50 -6.08 -11.55
C GLU A 24 -4.68 -4.85 -11.13
N VAL A 25 -4.52 -4.61 -9.82
CA VAL A 25 -3.67 -3.52 -9.31
C VAL A 25 -2.21 -3.74 -9.71
N LEU A 26 -1.70 -4.96 -9.52
CA LEU A 26 -0.31 -5.29 -9.89
C LEU A 26 -0.07 -5.22 -11.40
N ASP A 27 -1.04 -5.64 -12.21
CA ASP A 27 -0.98 -5.51 -13.67
C ASP A 27 -0.97 -4.03 -14.09
N TYR A 28 -1.80 -3.19 -13.45
CA TYR A 28 -1.80 -1.75 -13.67
C TYR A 28 -0.45 -1.12 -13.28
N PHE A 29 0.11 -1.48 -12.12
CA PHE A 29 1.43 -1.00 -11.69
C PHE A 29 2.51 -1.37 -12.69
N ARG A 30 2.52 -2.62 -13.15
CA ARG A 30 3.46 -3.09 -14.17
C ARG A 30 3.35 -2.28 -15.46
N LEU A 31 2.13 -2.05 -15.95
CA LEU A 31 1.87 -1.26 -17.16
C LEU A 31 2.37 0.19 -17.01
N LYS A 32 2.27 0.75 -15.81
CA LYS A 32 2.68 2.13 -15.50
C LYS A 32 4.14 2.25 -15.06
N LYS A 33 4.93 1.18 -15.14
CA LYS A 33 6.32 1.13 -14.64
C LYS A 33 6.40 1.54 -13.17
N MET A 34 5.49 1.03 -12.36
CA MET A 34 5.49 1.18 -10.91
C MET A 34 5.68 -0.19 -10.27
N ARG A 35 6.30 -0.20 -9.08
CA ARG A 35 6.26 -1.35 -8.20
C ARG A 35 5.35 -1.06 -7.01
N PRO A 36 4.70 -2.08 -6.42
CA PRO A 36 3.97 -1.89 -5.19
C PRO A 36 4.93 -1.52 -4.04
N ALA A 37 4.44 -0.72 -3.08
CA ALA A 37 5.21 -0.33 -1.90
C ALA A 37 5.44 -1.51 -0.96
N THR A 38 6.64 -1.59 -0.41
CA THR A 38 7.03 -2.55 0.63
C THR A 38 6.49 -2.13 1.99
N ILE A 39 6.56 -3.05 2.97
CA ILE A 39 6.18 -2.78 4.36
C ILE A 39 6.88 -1.56 4.98
N GLY A 40 8.17 -1.35 4.69
CA GLY A 40 8.91 -0.19 5.23
C GLY A 40 8.40 1.13 4.65
N GLU A 41 8.04 1.14 3.37
CA GLU A 41 7.61 2.34 2.65
C GLU A 41 6.21 2.75 3.03
N ILE A 42 5.29 1.80 3.20
CA ILE A 42 3.94 2.10 3.66
C ILE A 42 3.94 2.60 5.11
N LEU A 43 4.75 2.01 6.01
CA LEU A 43 4.86 2.50 7.39
C LEU A 43 5.45 3.91 7.45
N ALA A 44 6.47 4.19 6.62
CA ALA A 44 7.03 5.54 6.49
C ALA A 44 6.00 6.53 5.92
N PHE A 45 5.21 6.14 4.92
CA PHE A 45 4.14 6.95 4.36
C PHE A 45 3.07 7.25 5.43
N GLY A 46 2.60 6.23 6.15
CA GLY A 46 1.59 6.38 7.19
C GLY A 46 2.00 7.31 8.32
N LYS A 47 3.26 7.22 8.75
CA LYS A 47 3.84 8.13 9.75
C LYS A 47 3.92 9.57 9.24
N THR A 48 4.20 9.77 7.95
CA THR A 48 4.36 11.10 7.33
C THR A 48 3.02 11.75 7.01
N TYR A 49 2.03 10.95 6.59
CA TYR A 49 0.71 11.39 6.14
C TYR A 49 -0.41 10.69 6.93
N PRO A 50 -0.53 10.94 8.25
CA PRO A 50 -1.52 10.27 9.08
C PRO A 50 -2.96 10.58 8.64
N GLU A 51 -3.22 11.76 8.06
CA GLU A 51 -4.55 12.16 7.59
C GLU A 51 -5.03 11.34 6.38
N ALA A 52 -4.11 10.86 5.53
CA ALA A 52 -4.47 10.04 4.38
C ALA A 52 -5.11 8.69 4.77
N GLN A 53 -4.91 8.25 6.02
CA GLN A 53 -5.48 7.02 6.57
C GLN A 53 -6.93 7.18 7.02
N ARG A 54 -7.44 8.41 7.20
CA ARG A 54 -8.82 8.67 7.64
C ARG A 54 -9.85 8.35 6.55
N ASP A 55 -9.53 8.75 5.33
CA ASP A 55 -10.45 8.63 4.21
C ASP A 55 -10.28 7.32 3.45
N LEU A 56 -9.14 6.64 3.62
CA LEU A 56 -8.72 5.54 2.78
C LEU A 56 -8.04 4.43 3.55
N MET A 57 -8.39 3.20 3.19
CA MET A 57 -7.55 2.05 3.50
C MET A 57 -6.36 2.06 2.55
N ILE A 58 -5.16 2.32 3.08
CA ILE A 58 -3.91 2.37 2.30
C ILE A 58 -3.30 0.98 2.28
N VAL A 59 -3.11 0.39 1.10
CA VAL A 59 -2.68 -1.00 0.94
C VAL A 59 -1.27 -1.07 0.35
N GLY A 60 -0.42 -1.91 0.95
CA GLY A 60 0.95 -2.17 0.51
C GLY A 60 1.10 -3.57 -0.09
N LEU A 61 0.96 -3.71 -1.40
CA LEU A 61 1.04 -5.01 -2.10
C LEU A 61 2.48 -5.53 -2.30
N GLY A 62 3.51 -4.78 -1.88
CA GLY A 62 4.92 -5.11 -2.15
C GLY A 62 5.55 -6.01 -1.09
N SER A 63 4.78 -6.44 -0.09
CA SER A 63 5.23 -7.40 0.93
C SER A 63 4.09 -8.36 1.24
N LEU A 64 4.27 -9.61 0.84
CA LEU A 64 3.33 -10.69 1.12
C LEU A 64 3.79 -11.44 2.37
N TRP A 65 2.82 -11.74 3.24
CA TRP A 65 2.98 -12.67 4.33
C TRP A 65 2.09 -13.89 4.09
N THR A 66 2.63 -15.08 4.23
CA THR A 66 1.87 -16.33 4.09
C THR A 66 1.71 -16.94 5.47
N ASP A 67 0.47 -17.26 5.86
CA ASP A 67 0.19 -17.90 7.13
C ASP A 67 0.47 -19.42 7.10
N LEU A 68 0.23 -20.11 8.20
CA LEU A 68 0.43 -21.57 8.29
C LEU A 68 -0.58 -22.37 7.44
N GLY A 69 -1.71 -21.76 7.06
CA GLY A 69 -2.72 -22.34 6.18
C GLY A 69 -2.42 -22.15 4.69
N GLY A 70 -1.44 -21.31 4.34
CA GLY A 70 -1.08 -20.98 2.98
C GLY A 70 -1.80 -19.74 2.44
N ASP A 71 -2.62 -19.07 3.25
CA ASP A 71 -3.30 -17.84 2.85
C ASP A 71 -2.30 -16.68 2.82
N GLN A 72 -2.42 -15.85 1.80
CA GLN A 72 -1.54 -14.71 1.58
C GLN A 72 -2.18 -13.41 2.02
N TYR A 73 -1.44 -12.63 2.77
CA TYR A 73 -1.85 -11.35 3.34
C TYR A 73 -0.89 -10.24 2.94
N VAL A 74 -1.44 -9.04 2.89
CA VAL A 74 -0.69 -7.80 2.72
C VAL A 74 -1.00 -6.86 3.87
N ILE A 75 -0.06 -5.96 4.12
CA ILE A 75 -0.23 -4.88 5.08
C ILE A 75 -1.17 -3.81 4.51
N TYR A 76 -2.01 -3.26 5.39
CA TYR A 76 -2.72 -2.03 5.12
C TYR A 76 -2.72 -1.12 6.34
N LEU A 77 -2.90 0.17 6.08
CA LEU A 77 -3.12 1.20 7.07
C LEU A 77 -4.56 1.70 6.97
N PHE A 78 -5.16 1.95 8.11
CA PHE A 78 -6.49 2.53 8.23
C PHE A 78 -6.56 3.30 9.53
N GLY A 79 -7.46 4.26 9.63
CA GLY A 79 -7.72 4.93 10.89
C GLY A 79 -8.96 5.79 10.81
N ASP A 80 -9.43 6.22 11.96
CA ASP A 80 -10.54 7.16 12.08
C ASP A 80 -10.07 8.48 12.69
N GLU A 81 -10.97 9.25 13.29
CA GLU A 81 -10.61 10.51 13.96
C GLU A 81 -9.70 10.31 15.17
N PHE A 82 -9.70 9.12 15.78
CA PHE A 82 -9.07 8.85 17.08
C PHE A 82 -7.87 7.91 16.97
N GLU A 83 -7.84 7.00 16.00
CA GLU A 83 -6.80 5.97 15.93
C GLU A 83 -6.17 5.79 14.55
N ARG A 84 -4.97 5.18 14.55
CA ARG A 84 -4.25 4.77 13.34
C ARG A 84 -3.78 3.34 13.55
N GLU A 85 -4.19 2.46 12.66
CA GLU A 85 -3.96 1.04 12.75
C GLU A 85 -3.11 0.52 11.60
N VAL A 86 -2.35 -0.53 11.93
CA VAL A 86 -1.63 -1.35 10.97
C VAL A 86 -2.20 -2.76 11.06
N ASN A 87 -2.73 -3.27 9.96
CA ASN A 87 -3.38 -4.58 9.94
C ASN A 87 -3.01 -5.40 8.70
N LEU A 88 -3.36 -6.69 8.71
CA LEU A 88 -3.19 -7.62 7.60
C LEU A 88 -4.52 -7.94 6.95
N ARG A 89 -4.55 -8.02 5.61
CA ARG A 89 -5.75 -8.39 4.84
C ARG A 89 -5.42 -9.43 3.77
N PRO A 90 -6.27 -10.47 3.58
CA PRO A 90 -6.01 -11.49 2.57
C PRO A 90 -6.11 -10.92 1.14
N VAL A 91 -5.19 -11.34 0.26
CA VAL A 91 -5.11 -10.88 -1.14
C VAL A 91 -6.13 -11.50 -2.08
N GLY A 92 -6.76 -12.61 -1.68
CA GLY A 92 -7.71 -13.38 -2.49
C GLY A 92 -9.07 -12.71 -2.69
N TRP A 93 -9.36 -11.65 -1.93
CA TRP A 93 -10.61 -10.89 -2.03
C TRP A 93 -10.45 -9.63 -2.88
N SER A 94 -11.56 -9.19 -3.47
CA SER A 94 -11.60 -7.88 -4.11
C SER A 94 -11.53 -6.74 -3.09
N TRP A 95 -10.88 -5.67 -3.50
CA TRP A 95 -10.74 -4.43 -2.75
C TRP A 95 -11.88 -3.48 -3.11
N PRO A 96 -12.54 -2.85 -2.13
CA PRO A 96 -13.56 -1.83 -2.39
C PRO A 96 -12.92 -0.53 -2.94
N PRO A 97 -13.71 0.37 -3.55
CA PRO A 97 -13.18 1.61 -4.14
C PRO A 97 -12.56 2.59 -3.12
N GLN A 98 -12.82 2.41 -1.82
CA GLN A 98 -12.22 3.18 -0.72
C GLN A 98 -10.76 2.78 -0.40
N CYS A 99 -10.11 1.98 -1.26
CA CYS A 99 -8.72 1.61 -1.11
C CYS A 99 -7.80 2.53 -1.92
N GLY A 100 -6.71 2.97 -1.31
CA GLY A 100 -5.55 3.52 -2.01
C GLY A 100 -4.41 2.51 -2.01
N PHE A 101 -3.82 2.25 -3.16
CA PHE A 101 -2.69 1.34 -3.29
C PHE A 101 -1.40 2.15 -3.40
N LEU A 102 -0.51 1.99 -2.43
CA LEU A 102 0.75 2.72 -2.43
C LEU A 102 1.74 2.04 -3.38
N SER A 103 2.32 2.84 -4.28
CA SER A 103 3.29 2.40 -5.27
C SER A 103 4.52 3.29 -5.27
N VAL A 104 5.59 2.81 -5.90
CA VAL A 104 6.82 3.55 -6.17
C VAL A 104 7.06 3.54 -7.67
N LYS A 105 7.26 4.70 -8.28
CA LYS A 105 7.66 4.80 -9.70
C LYS A 105 9.05 4.20 -9.93
N CYS A 106 9.15 3.35 -10.94
CA CYS A 106 10.42 2.84 -11.47
C CYS A 106 10.83 3.70 -12.67
N TYR A 107 12.03 4.27 -12.64
CA TYR A 107 12.61 5.00 -13.76
C TYR A 107 13.16 4.04 -14.81
#